data_AF-A0A974TR69-F1
#
_entry.id   AF-A0A974TR69-F1
#
_cell.length_a   1.000
_cell.length_b   1.000
_cell.length_c   1.000
_cell.angle_alpha   90.00
_cell.angle_beta   90.00
_cell.angle_gamma   90.00
#
_symmetry.space_group_name_H-M   'P 1'
#
loop_
_entity.id
_entity.type
_entity.pdbx_description
1 polymer ?
#
loop_
_entity_poly.entity_id
_entity_poly.type
_entity_poly.pdbx_seq_one_letter_code
_entity_poly.pdbx_strand_id
1 'polypeptide(L)'
;MMNTVLQQAVDNVVSMGPAVLMQGMQLARPMDVVRSHSLSLDDRRTILAAWASDLYAVVSKPALRHLPGTPEPVSIDEIQSALKELDRQDGS
;
A
#
# COMPACT_ATOMS: atom_id res chain seq x y z
N MET A 1 29.20 4.34 -9.91
CA MET A 1 28.20 4.96 -9.02
C MET A 1 26.78 4.96 -9.60
N MET A 2 26.56 5.31 -10.88
CA MET A 2 25.20 5.30 -11.49
C MET A 2 24.50 3.93 -11.51
N ASN A 3 25.26 2.83 -11.63
CA ASN A 3 24.66 1.48 -11.68
C ASN A 3 24.05 1.05 -10.33
N THR A 4 24.61 1.50 -9.21
CA THR A 4 24.19 1.11 -7.86
C THR A 4 22.83 1.73 -7.47
N VAL A 5 22.60 2.99 -7.85
CA VAL A 5 21.34 3.69 -7.58
C VAL A 5 20.20 3.07 -8.40
N LEU A 6 20.47 2.71 -9.66
CA LEU A 6 19.51 2.00 -10.49
C LEU A 6 19.19 0.61 -9.93
N GLN A 7 20.20 -0.13 -9.44
CA GLN A 7 19.99 -1.42 -8.80
C GLN A 7 19.12 -1.31 -7.55
N GLN A 8 19.38 -0.33 -6.67
CA GLN A 8 18.56 -0.10 -5.47
C GLN A 8 17.12 0.29 -5.81
N ALA A 9 16.91 1.09 -6.87
CA ALA A 9 15.56 1.40 -7.32
C ALA A 9 14.83 0.14 -7.81
N VAL A 10 15.52 -0.73 -8.56
CA VAL A 10 14.97 -2.01 -9.02
C VAL A 10 14.66 -2.93 -7.84
N ASP A 11 15.56 -3.07 -6.88
CA ASP A 11 15.37 -3.92 -5.69
C ASP A 11 14.20 -3.42 -4.83
N ASN A 12 14.04 -2.10 -4.70
CA ASN A 12 12.90 -1.50 -4.02
C ASN A 12 11.58 -1.77 -4.75
N VAL A 13 11.56 -1.73 -6.09
CA VAL A 13 10.36 -2.08 -6.87
C VAL A 13 9.99 -3.55 -6.69
N VAL A 14 10.97 -4.45 -6.70
CA VAL A 14 10.75 -5.88 -6.49
C VAL A 14 10.22 -6.16 -5.08
N SER A 15 10.73 -5.46 -4.07
CA SER A 15 10.33 -5.67 -2.67
C SER A 15 9.02 -4.96 -2.28
N MET A 16 8.69 -3.82 -2.88
CA MET A 16 7.49 -3.02 -2.55
C MET A 16 6.32 -3.26 -3.51
N GLY A 17 6.52 -3.94 -4.64
CA GLY A 17 5.47 -4.16 -5.62
C GLY A 17 4.69 -2.86 -5.95
N PRO A 18 3.34 -2.91 -6.05
CA PRO A 18 2.55 -1.73 -6.38
C PRO A 18 2.54 -0.63 -5.30
N ALA A 19 3.03 -0.90 -4.08
CA ALA A 19 3.13 0.12 -3.04
C ALA A 19 4.23 1.16 -3.30
N VAL A 20 5.07 0.96 -4.33
CA VAL A 20 5.98 1.99 -4.84
C VAL A 20 5.24 3.30 -5.19
N LEU A 21 3.95 3.21 -5.54
CA LEU A 21 3.10 4.38 -5.81
C LEU A 21 2.93 5.30 -4.59
N MET A 22 3.24 4.81 -3.38
CA MET A 22 3.20 5.61 -2.14
C MET A 22 4.53 6.33 -1.85
N GLN A 23 5.58 6.14 -2.67
CA GLN A 23 6.89 6.73 -2.40
C GLN A 23 6.81 8.27 -2.36
N GLY A 24 7.36 8.85 -1.30
CA GLY A 24 7.32 10.29 -1.06
C GLY A 24 6.00 10.82 -0.50
N MET A 25 5.01 9.95 -0.24
CA MET A 25 3.74 10.32 0.40
C MET A 25 3.76 9.98 1.89
N GLN A 26 3.04 10.76 2.71
CA GLN A 26 2.81 10.47 4.13
C GLN A 26 1.46 9.78 4.33
N LEU A 27 1.35 8.52 3.89
CA LEU A 27 0.17 7.68 4.09
C LEU A 27 0.52 6.62 5.14
N ALA A 28 -0.14 6.68 6.31
CA ALA A 28 0.17 5.80 7.42
C ALA A 28 -0.85 4.67 7.58
N ARG A 29 -2.10 4.91 7.17
CA ARG A 29 -3.25 4.01 7.32
C ARG A 29 -3.96 3.78 5.99
N PRO A 30 -4.67 2.65 5.80
CA PRO A 30 -5.44 2.38 4.59
C PRO A 30 -6.42 3.49 4.21
N MET A 31 -7.04 4.14 5.21
CA MET A 31 -7.95 5.27 4.98
C MET A 31 -7.26 6.52 4.44
N ASP A 32 -5.95 6.69 4.65
CA ASP A 32 -5.19 7.81 4.07
C ASP A 32 -5.08 7.64 2.55
N VAL A 33 -4.92 6.39 2.08
CA VAL A 33 -4.93 6.06 0.65
C VAL A 33 -6.26 6.44 0.03
N VAL A 34 -7.38 6.08 0.67
CA VAL A 34 -8.74 6.42 0.22
C VAL A 34 -8.91 7.94 0.09
N ARG A 35 -8.46 8.70 1.09
CA ARG A 35 -8.63 10.16 1.16
C ARG A 35 -7.64 10.94 0.29
N SER A 36 -6.66 10.27 -0.31
CA SER A 36 -5.64 10.92 -1.13
C SER A 36 -6.22 11.37 -2.46
N HIS A 37 -6.27 12.68 -2.68
CA HIS A 37 -6.73 13.28 -3.94
C HIS A 37 -5.62 13.32 -5.01
N SER A 38 -4.37 13.08 -4.62
CA SER A 38 -3.23 13.00 -5.54
C SER A 38 -3.10 11.64 -6.22
N LEU A 39 -3.88 10.64 -5.79
CA LEU A 39 -3.92 9.31 -6.37
C LEU A 39 -5.16 9.16 -7.24
N SER A 40 -5.03 8.52 -8.40
CA SER A 40 -6.19 8.10 -9.17
C SER A 40 -6.99 7.04 -8.40
N LEU A 41 -8.25 6.83 -8.78
CA LEU A 41 -9.06 5.76 -8.18
C LEU A 41 -8.38 4.39 -8.34
N ASP A 42 -7.84 4.12 -9.53
CA ASP A 42 -7.17 2.86 -9.81
C ASP A 42 -5.89 2.71 -8.99
N ASP A 43 -5.08 3.76 -8.84
CA ASP A 43 -3.90 3.71 -7.97
C ASP A 43 -4.28 3.42 -6.52
N ARG A 44 -5.35 4.03 -6.01
CA ARG A 44 -5.86 3.77 -4.65
C ARG A 44 -6.28 2.30 -4.50
N ARG A 45 -6.99 1.74 -5.47
CA ARG A 45 -7.36 0.31 -5.49
C ARG A 45 -6.14 -0.59 -5.54
N THR A 46 -5.20 -0.29 -6.43
CA THR A 46 -3.97 -1.05 -6.62
C THR A 46 -3.12 -1.07 -5.34
N ILE A 47 -2.95 0.07 -4.68
CA ILE A 47 -2.23 0.17 -3.40
C ILE A 47 -2.93 -0.65 -2.32
N LEU A 48 -4.25 -0.49 -2.14
CA LEU A 48 -5.00 -1.20 -1.11
C LEU A 48 -5.02 -2.72 -1.35
N ALA A 49 -5.15 -3.15 -2.61
CA ALA A 49 -5.07 -4.56 -2.98
C ALA A 49 -3.68 -5.13 -2.73
N ALA A 50 -2.62 -4.37 -3.05
CA ALA A 50 -1.25 -4.76 -2.72
C ALA A 50 -1.09 -4.91 -1.20
N TRP A 51 -1.53 -3.94 -0.41
CA TRP A 51 -1.45 -3.97 1.05
C TRP A 51 -2.21 -5.16 1.67
N ALA A 52 -3.34 -5.55 1.09
CA ALA A 52 -4.11 -6.73 1.52
C ALA A 52 -3.40 -8.07 1.20
N SER A 53 -2.47 -8.09 0.25
CA SER A 53 -1.77 -9.30 -0.19
C SER A 53 -0.94 -9.95 0.91
N ASP A 54 -0.79 -11.27 0.84
CA ASP A 54 0.06 -12.04 1.74
C ASP A 54 1.54 -11.66 1.64
N LEU A 55 1.94 -10.95 0.57
CA LEU A 55 3.26 -10.34 0.46
C LEU A 55 3.61 -9.48 1.70
N TYR A 56 2.62 -8.85 2.30
CA TYR A 56 2.80 -8.00 3.49
C TYR A 56 2.32 -8.66 4.78
N ALA A 57 1.96 -9.94 4.77
CA ALA A 57 1.54 -10.62 5.98
C ALA A 57 2.67 -10.67 7.01
N VAL A 58 2.38 -10.27 8.25
CA VAL A 58 3.35 -10.35 9.34
C VAL A 58 3.56 -11.83 9.69
N VAL A 59 4.82 -12.26 9.76
CA VAL A 59 5.19 -13.64 10.12
C VAL A 59 4.54 -14.02 11.46
N SER A 60 3.90 -15.19 11.48
CA SER A 60 3.14 -15.72 12.63
C SER A 60 1.93 -14.88 13.08
N LYS A 61 1.56 -13.82 12.35
CA LYS A 61 0.36 -12.99 12.60
C LYS A 61 -0.38 -12.72 11.28
N PRO A 62 -0.99 -13.74 10.65
CA PRO A 62 -1.56 -13.64 9.30
C PRO A 62 -2.75 -12.68 9.18
N ALA A 63 -3.32 -12.20 10.29
CA ALA A 63 -4.35 -11.16 10.29
C ALA A 63 -3.77 -9.73 10.13
N LEU A 64 -2.46 -9.55 10.29
CA LEU A 64 -1.79 -8.26 10.19
C LEU A 64 -1.03 -8.14 8.86
N ARG A 65 -1.00 -6.92 8.33
CA ARG A 65 -0.24 -6.53 7.15
C ARG A 65 0.67 -5.37 7.49
N HIS A 66 1.96 -5.48 7.15
CA HIS A 66 2.91 -4.38 7.33
C HIS A 66 3.50 -3.97 6.00
N LEU A 67 3.14 -2.76 5.57
CA LEU A 67 3.65 -2.19 4.35
C LEU A 67 4.96 -1.44 4.63
N PRO A 68 6.03 -1.66 3.85
CA PRO A 68 7.27 -0.92 4.03
C PRO A 68 7.02 0.59 3.93
N GLY A 69 7.49 1.33 4.93
CA GLY A 69 7.30 2.78 5.02
C GLY A 69 6.10 3.23 5.87
N THR A 70 5.21 2.32 6.28
CA THR A 70 4.15 2.65 7.26
C THR A 70 4.67 2.42 8.70
N PRO A 71 4.22 3.23 9.67
CA PRO A 71 4.77 3.22 11.02
C PRO A 71 4.44 1.93 11.79
N GLU A 72 3.33 1.27 11.47
CA GLU A 72 2.87 0.08 12.18
C GLU A 72 2.11 -0.89 11.25
N PRO A 73 2.06 -2.19 11.61
CA PRO A 73 1.16 -3.14 10.97
C PRO A 73 -0.31 -2.80 11.22
N VAL A 74 -1.15 -3.03 10.22
CA VAL A 74 -2.60 -2.83 10.28
C VAL A 74 -3.32 -4.17 10.09
N SER A 75 -4.59 -4.27 10.47
CA SER A 75 -5.36 -5.49 10.23
C SER A 75 -5.81 -5.61 8.78
N ILE A 76 -5.96 -6.84 8.30
CA ILE A 76 -6.58 -7.09 6.99
C ILE A 76 -8.01 -6.54 6.92
N ASP A 77 -8.74 -6.57 8.04
CA ASP A 77 -10.11 -6.05 8.14
C ASP A 77 -10.17 -4.53 7.93
N GLU A 78 -9.16 -3.79 8.40
CA GLU A 78 -9.05 -2.35 8.17
C GLU A 78 -8.80 -2.03 6.69
N ILE A 79 -7.91 -2.79 6.04
CA ILE A 79 -7.65 -2.65 4.61
C ILE A 79 -8.91 -2.97 3.80
N GLN A 80 -9.63 -4.03 4.16
CA GLN A 80 -10.91 -4.38 3.53
C GLN A 80 -11.98 -3.30 3.75
N SER A 81 -12.00 -2.67 4.93
CA SER A 81 -12.91 -1.57 5.22
C SER A 81 -12.61 -0.35 4.34
N ALA A 82 -11.33 -0.04 4.13
CA ALA A 82 -10.89 1.02 3.22
C ALA A 82 -11.23 0.72 1.75
N LEU A 83 -11.08 -0.53 1.29
CA LEU A 83 -11.51 -0.95 -0.05
C LEU A 83 -13.02 -0.75 -0.25
N LYS A 84 -13.84 -1.19 0.72
CA LYS A 84 -15.30 -1.01 0.67
C LYS A 84 -15.70 0.46 0.66
N GLU A 85 -14.99 1.31 1.39
CA GLU A 85 -15.18 2.76 1.36
C GLU A 85 -14.87 3.32 -0.02
N LEU A 86 -13.72 2.94 -0.59
CA LEU A 86 -13.28 3.41 -1.90
C LEU A 86 -14.28 3.05 -3.00
N ASP A 87 -14.80 1.82 -2.99
CA ASP A 87 -15.81 1.38 -3.96
C ASP A 87 -17.15 2.12 -3.79
N ARG A 88 -17.49 2.55 -2.57
CA ARG A 88 -18.68 3.39 -2.34
C ARG A 88 -18.51 4.79 -2.93
N GLN A 89 -17.30 5.34 -2.90
CA GLN A 89 -16.99 6.65 -3.49
C GLN A 89 -17.01 6.61 -5.02
N ASP A 90 -16.65 5.47 -5.63
CA ASP A 90 -16.72 5.30 -7.10
C ASP A 90 -18.17 5.17 -7.61
N GLY A 91 -19.03 4.53 -6.82
CA GLY A 91 -20.44 4.33 -7.18
C GLY A 91 -21.41 5.47 -6.83
N SER A 92 -20.93 6.58 -6.24
CA SER A 92 -21.74 7.75 -5.84
C SER A 92 -21.62 8.89 -6.84
#